data_AF-A0A9E3SVB5-F1
#
_entry.id   AF-A0A9E3SVB5-F1
#
_cell.length_a   1.000
_cell.length_b   1.000
_cell.length_c   1.000
_cell.angle_alpha   90.00
_cell.angle_beta   90.00
_cell.angle_gamma   90.00
#
_symmetry.space_group_name_H-M   'P 1'
#
loop_
_entity.id
_entity.type
_entity.pdbx_description
1 polymer ?
#
loop_
_entity_poly.entity_id
_entity_poly.type
_entity_poly.pdbx_seq_one_letter_code
_entity_poly.pdbx_strand_id
1 'polypeptide(L)'
;MRRALALAWAGFALPGCAPAVTRPRFRAYPFTLGIASGSPTASGVVLWTRLAPDPLHGGGLDPEDIAVRWEVAEDERFSRIVREGTAVASATRAHAVHAEAEGLAPGRDYHYRFLAGG
;
A
#
# COMPACT_ATOMS: atom_id res chain seq x y z
N MET A 1 -0.98 -47.34 33.07
CA MET A 1 0.05 -46.34 32.71
C MET A 1 0.14 -46.25 31.19
N ARG A 2 -0.40 -45.19 30.56
CA ARG A 2 -0.41 -45.02 29.09
C ARG A 2 0.52 -43.86 28.73
N ARG A 3 1.70 -44.16 28.18
CA ARG A 3 2.65 -43.17 27.67
C ARG A 3 2.30 -42.85 26.21
N ALA A 4 1.97 -41.60 25.90
CA ALA A 4 1.80 -41.12 24.54
C ALA A 4 3.12 -40.47 24.08
N LEU A 5 3.70 -40.99 22.98
CA LEU A 5 4.81 -40.35 22.28
C LEU A 5 4.23 -39.23 21.40
N ALA A 6 4.65 -37.99 21.65
CA ALA A 6 4.42 -36.88 20.74
C ALA A 6 5.58 -36.83 19.71
N LEU A 7 5.27 -37.05 18.44
CA LEU A 7 6.20 -36.78 17.34
C LEU A 7 6.19 -35.27 17.07
N ALA A 8 7.30 -34.60 17.40
CA ALA A 8 7.54 -33.23 17.01
C ALA A 8 7.89 -33.17 15.52
N TRP A 9 7.02 -32.57 14.71
CA TRP A 9 7.32 -32.21 13.33
C TRP A 9 8.16 -30.93 13.34
N ALA A 10 9.44 -31.03 13.01
CA ALA A 10 10.28 -29.88 12.73
C ALA A 10 9.89 -29.32 11.35
N GLY A 11 9.07 -28.27 11.34
CA GLY A 11 8.71 -27.54 10.12
C GLY A 11 9.94 -26.85 9.53
N PHE A 12 10.30 -27.23 8.31
CA PHE A 12 11.38 -26.60 7.55
C PHE A 12 10.88 -25.24 7.04
N ALA A 13 11.34 -24.14 7.62
CA ALA A 13 11.02 -22.80 7.14
C ALA A 13 11.92 -22.47 5.94
N LEU A 14 11.35 -22.44 4.74
CA LEU A 14 12.05 -21.89 3.57
C LEU A 14 12.17 -20.37 3.74
N PRO A 15 13.36 -19.76 3.53
CA PRO A 15 13.49 -18.33 3.49
C PRO A 15 12.73 -17.81 2.25
N GLY A 16 11.64 -17.08 2.47
CA GLY A 16 10.86 -16.48 1.39
C GLY A 16 11.68 -15.39 0.69
N CYS A 17 11.81 -15.48 -0.64
CA CYS A 17 12.22 -14.35 -1.47
C CYS A 17 11.14 -13.26 -1.36
N ALA A 18 11.36 -12.26 -0.52
CA ALA A 18 10.60 -11.02 -0.60
C ALA A 18 11.07 -10.26 -1.86
N PRO A 19 10.15 -9.70 -2.68
CA PRO A 19 10.54 -8.86 -3.80
C PRO A 19 11.34 -7.66 -3.27
N ALA A 20 12.40 -7.30 -4.00
CA ALA A 20 13.18 -6.11 -3.69
C ALA A 20 12.31 -4.87 -3.95
N VAL A 21 11.88 -4.22 -2.88
CA VAL A 21 11.07 -3.00 -2.94
C VAL A 21 12.01 -1.81 -2.84
N THR A 22 12.10 -1.02 -3.91
CA THR A 22 12.97 0.16 -3.94
C THR A 22 12.24 1.39 -3.36
N ARG A 23 13.03 2.33 -2.82
CA ARG A 23 12.57 3.71 -2.55
C ARG A 23 13.11 4.60 -3.66
N PRO A 24 12.33 4.84 -4.72
CA PRO A 24 12.81 5.57 -5.88
C PRO A 24 13.00 7.05 -5.52
N ARG A 25 14.01 7.66 -6.13
CA ARG A 25 14.09 9.12 -6.22
C ARG A 25 13.37 9.55 -7.48
N PHE A 26 12.24 10.23 -7.34
CA PHE A 26 11.50 10.74 -8.49
C PHE A 26 12.17 12.01 -9.04
N ARG A 27 12.30 12.08 -10.37
CA ARG A 27 12.80 13.28 -11.06
C ARG A 27 11.77 14.42 -11.10
N ALA A 28 10.49 14.08 -10.98
CA ALA A 28 9.36 15.01 -10.91
C ALA A 28 8.27 14.47 -9.97
N TYR A 29 7.27 15.29 -9.64
CA TYR A 29 6.17 14.88 -8.75
C TYR A 29 5.44 13.64 -9.29
N PRO A 30 5.34 12.53 -8.54
CA PRO A 30 4.87 11.26 -9.10
C PRO A 30 3.33 11.13 -9.15
N PHE A 31 2.59 11.92 -8.37
CA PHE A 31 1.12 11.81 -8.29
C PHE A 31 0.42 12.76 -9.28
N THR A 32 0.90 12.79 -10.54
CA THR A 32 0.38 13.70 -11.58
C THR A 32 -1.07 13.42 -11.98
N LEU A 33 -1.51 12.17 -11.81
CA LEU A 33 -2.88 11.72 -12.08
C LEU A 33 -3.80 11.86 -10.86
N GLY A 34 -3.31 12.47 -9.78
CA GLY A 34 -4.04 12.64 -8.54
C GLY A 34 -4.22 11.33 -7.76
N ILE A 35 -5.17 11.39 -6.82
CA ILE A 35 -5.54 10.31 -5.93
C ILE A 35 -7.06 10.15 -5.96
N ALA A 36 -7.56 8.96 -5.63
CA ALA A 36 -8.99 8.68 -5.57
C ALA A 36 -9.34 7.71 -4.43
N SER A 37 -10.61 7.67 -4.07
CA SER A 37 -11.20 6.72 -3.14
C SER A 37 -12.50 6.15 -3.72
N GLY A 38 -12.82 4.89 -3.45
CA GLY A 38 -14.02 4.24 -3.97
C GLY A 38 -14.38 2.93 -3.28
N SER A 39 -15.45 2.29 -3.74
CA SER A 39 -15.97 1.02 -3.20
C SER A 39 -16.16 1.04 -1.66
N PRO A 40 -16.89 2.02 -1.09
CA PRO A 40 -17.06 2.10 0.35
C PRO A 40 -17.87 0.93 0.90
N THR A 41 -17.47 0.45 2.07
CA THR A 41 -18.26 -0.45 2.93
C THR A 41 -18.66 0.29 4.20
N ALA A 42 -19.40 -0.37 5.11
CA ALA A 42 -19.69 0.21 6.41
C ALA A 42 -18.43 0.48 7.26
N SER A 43 -17.32 -0.17 6.95
CA SER A 43 -16.10 -0.11 7.76
C SER A 43 -14.83 0.06 6.93
N GLY A 44 -14.92 0.53 5.69
CA GLY A 44 -13.72 0.70 4.87
C GLY A 44 -13.95 1.31 3.50
N VAL A 45 -12.85 1.54 2.81
CA VAL A 45 -12.82 2.15 1.47
C VAL A 45 -11.56 1.69 0.73
N VAL A 46 -11.61 1.62 -0.60
CA VAL A 46 -10.44 1.44 -1.45
C VAL A 46 -9.83 2.79 -1.76
N LEU A 47 -8.53 2.94 -1.55
CA LEU A 47 -7.74 4.10 -1.93
C LEU A 47 -6.92 3.77 -3.18
N TRP A 48 -6.88 4.71 -4.12
CA TRP A 48 -6.21 4.55 -5.41
C TRP A 48 -5.27 5.72 -5.72
N THR A 49 -4.14 5.39 -6.35
CA THR A 49 -3.28 6.35 -7.04
C THR A 49 -2.47 5.63 -8.13
N ARG A 50 -1.83 6.37 -9.03
CA ARG A 50 -0.80 5.86 -9.94
C ARG A 50 0.44 6.72 -9.88
N LEU A 51 1.62 6.11 -9.73
CA LEU A 51 2.88 6.82 -9.85
C LEU A 51 3.20 7.01 -11.33
N ALA A 52 3.19 8.25 -11.80
CA ALA A 52 3.46 8.60 -13.19
C ALA A 52 4.05 10.01 -13.33
N PRO A 53 5.34 10.23 -13.02
CA PRO A 53 6.02 11.51 -13.29
C PRO A 53 5.89 11.99 -14.75
N ASP A 54 5.76 11.08 -15.72
CA ASP A 54 5.50 11.39 -17.13
C ASP A 54 4.32 10.56 -17.67
N PRO A 55 3.07 10.97 -17.42
CA PRO A 55 1.89 10.13 -17.64
C PRO A 55 1.58 9.87 -19.11
N LEU A 56 2.05 10.72 -20.02
CA LEU A 56 1.80 10.60 -21.46
C LEU A 56 2.84 9.71 -22.17
N HIS A 57 3.98 9.42 -21.54
CA HIS A 57 5.06 8.60 -22.10
C HIS A 57 5.33 7.35 -21.25
N GLY A 58 4.28 6.57 -20.97
CA GLY A 58 4.40 5.29 -20.27
C GLY A 58 4.59 5.38 -18.75
N GLY A 59 4.57 6.59 -18.16
CA GLY A 59 4.65 6.82 -16.72
C GLY A 59 5.98 7.42 -16.26
N GLY A 60 7.06 7.25 -17.02
CA GLY A 60 8.37 7.85 -16.69
C GLY A 60 9.07 7.23 -15.47
N LEU A 61 8.86 5.93 -15.24
CA LEU A 61 9.50 5.16 -14.15
C LEU A 61 10.22 3.94 -14.72
N ASP A 62 11.32 3.57 -14.06
CA ASP A 62 12.02 2.32 -14.30
C ASP A 62 11.13 1.10 -13.97
N PRO A 63 11.37 -0.08 -14.56
CA PRO A 63 10.52 -1.26 -14.42
C PRO A 63 10.71 -2.00 -13.07
N GLU A 64 10.83 -1.25 -11.99
CA GLU A 64 10.96 -1.75 -10.62
C GLU A 64 9.66 -1.53 -9.84
N ASP A 65 9.38 -2.42 -8.88
CA ASP A 65 8.26 -2.29 -7.97
C ASP A 65 8.58 -1.28 -6.85
N ILE A 66 7.63 -0.38 -6.58
CA ILE A 66 7.83 0.75 -5.67
C ILE A 66 6.90 0.63 -4.46
N ALA A 67 7.43 0.75 -3.24
CA ALA A 67 6.60 0.89 -2.04
C ALA A 67 5.96 2.28 -1.98
N VAL A 68 4.66 2.30 -1.72
CA VAL A 68 3.89 3.51 -1.47
C VAL A 68 3.22 3.37 -0.11
N ARG A 69 3.59 4.24 0.83
CA ARG A 69 2.86 4.36 2.11
C ARG A 69 1.54 5.07 1.86
N TRP A 70 0.52 4.69 2.60
CA TRP A 70 -0.78 5.38 2.60
C TRP A 70 -1.23 5.57 4.04
N GLU A 71 -1.96 6.65 4.28
CA GLU A 71 -2.46 7.03 5.58
C GLU A 71 -3.90 7.53 5.45
N VAL A 72 -4.73 7.24 6.44
CA VAL A 72 -6.09 7.75 6.63
C VAL A 72 -6.16 8.42 7.99
N ALA A 73 -6.70 9.63 8.04
CA ALA A 73 -6.78 10.46 9.23
C ALA A 73 -8.17 11.08 9.42
N GLU A 74 -8.47 11.44 10.66
CA GLU A 74 -9.71 12.16 11.04
C GLU A 74 -9.63 13.68 10.81
N ASP A 75 -8.47 14.19 10.40
CA ASP A 75 -8.25 15.62 10.16
C ASP A 75 -7.29 15.87 8.99
N GLU A 76 -7.49 16.98 8.30
CA GLU A 76 -6.69 17.41 7.14
C GLU A 76 -5.20 17.58 7.43
N ARG A 77 -4.83 17.84 8.69
CA ARG A 77 -3.43 18.02 9.10
C ARG A 77 -2.73 16.68 9.33
N PHE A 78 -3.46 15.56 9.23
CA PHE A 78 -2.96 14.22 9.53
C PHE A 78 -2.39 14.11 10.95
N SER A 79 -3.00 14.80 11.93
CA SER A 79 -2.59 14.73 13.33
C SER A 79 -3.17 13.52 14.06
N ARG A 80 -4.29 12.97 13.57
CA ARG A 80 -4.92 11.73 14.06
C ARG A 80 -5.03 10.70 12.95
N ILE A 81 -3.95 9.96 12.74
CA ILE A 81 -3.93 8.81 11.82
C ILE A 81 -4.71 7.66 12.46
N VAL A 82 -5.73 7.17 11.76
CA VAL A 82 -6.56 6.04 12.19
C VAL A 82 -6.18 4.75 11.47
N ARG A 83 -5.70 4.83 10.24
CA ARG A 83 -5.18 3.68 9.48
C ARG A 83 -3.97 4.11 8.68
N GLU A 84 -3.01 3.21 8.54
CA GLU A 84 -1.89 3.37 7.64
C GLU A 84 -1.44 2.01 7.12
N GLY A 85 -0.68 2.02 6.04
CA GLY A 85 -0.10 0.82 5.49
C GLY A 85 0.89 1.11 4.37
N THR A 86 1.35 0.06 3.73
CA THR A 86 2.19 0.14 2.53
C THR A 86 1.58 -0.75 1.45
N ALA A 87 1.49 -0.22 0.24
CA ALA A 87 1.06 -0.95 -0.95
C ALA A 87 2.19 -0.94 -1.99
N VAL A 88 2.23 -1.97 -2.82
CA VAL A 88 3.24 -2.10 -3.88
C VAL A 88 2.66 -1.58 -5.19
N ALA A 89 3.23 -0.49 -5.69
CA ALA A 89 3.05 0.01 -7.04
C ALA A 89 3.89 -0.84 -7.99
N SER A 90 3.31 -1.90 -8.55
CA SER A 90 4.07 -2.81 -9.41
C SER A 90 4.26 -2.24 -10.81
N ALA A 91 5.45 -2.40 -11.37
CA ALA A 91 5.75 -2.01 -12.76
C ALA A 91 4.81 -2.71 -13.76
N THR A 92 4.47 -3.98 -13.50
CA THR A 92 3.55 -4.79 -14.34
C THR A 92 2.12 -4.24 -14.38
N ARG A 93 1.75 -3.41 -13.41
CA ARG A 93 0.43 -2.76 -13.29
C ARG A 93 0.55 -1.25 -13.46
N ALA A 94 1.52 -0.81 -14.26
CA ALA A 94 1.79 0.59 -14.57
C ALA A 94 1.94 1.48 -13.32
N HIS A 95 2.51 0.92 -12.25
CA HIS A 95 2.70 1.55 -10.95
C HIS A 95 1.41 2.11 -10.32
N ALA A 96 0.26 1.48 -10.63
CA ALA A 96 -0.99 1.73 -9.95
C ALA A 96 -0.99 1.09 -8.55
N VAL A 97 -1.59 1.80 -7.60
CA VAL A 97 -1.78 1.39 -6.21
C VAL A 97 -3.26 1.22 -5.94
N HIS A 98 -3.60 0.09 -5.32
CA HIS A 98 -4.90 -0.13 -4.69
C HIS A 98 -4.62 -0.54 -3.25
N ALA A 99 -5.14 0.23 -2.30
CA ALA A 99 -5.01 -0.03 -0.87
C ALA A 99 -6.39 -0.14 -0.25
N GLU A 100 -6.61 -1.18 0.56
CA GLU A 100 -7.86 -1.37 1.29
C GLU A 100 -7.70 -0.83 2.70
N ALA A 101 -8.38 0.27 3.00
CA ALA A 101 -8.40 0.86 4.33
C ALA A 101 -9.62 0.32 5.09
N GLU A 102 -9.39 -0.70 5.92
CA GLU A 102 -10.44 -1.38 6.69
C GLU A 102 -10.53 -0.93 8.15
N GLY A 103 -11.62 -1.30 8.82
CA GLY A 103 -11.88 -1.02 10.22
C GLY A 103 -12.16 0.46 10.53
N LEU A 104 -12.57 1.24 9.54
CA LEU A 104 -13.02 2.62 9.72
C LEU A 104 -14.38 2.65 10.43
N ALA A 105 -14.68 3.72 11.16
CA ALA A 105 -16.00 3.88 11.76
C ALA A 105 -16.99 4.42 10.70
N PRO A 106 -18.23 3.91 10.65
CA PRO A 106 -19.23 4.31 9.65
C PRO A 106 -19.67 5.77 9.83
N GLY A 107 -20.16 6.38 8.74
CA GLY A 107 -20.83 7.69 8.77
C GLY A 107 -19.90 8.85 9.14
N ARG A 108 -18.63 8.76 8.75
CA ARG A 108 -17.60 9.76 9.03
C ARG A 108 -16.84 10.14 7.77
N ASP A 109 -16.45 11.40 7.72
CA ASP A 109 -15.50 11.88 6.73
C ASP A 109 -14.07 11.59 7.19
N TYR A 110 -13.22 11.24 6.23
CA TYR A 110 -11.82 10.94 6.45
C TYR A 110 -10.96 11.64 5.40
N HIS A 111 -9.73 11.93 5.77
CA HIS A 111 -8.70 12.43 4.88
C HIS A 111 -7.69 11.33 4.59
N TYR A 112 -7.17 11.26 3.37
CA TYR A 112 -6.18 10.25 3.00
C TYR A 112 -5.06 10.83 2.16
N ARG A 113 -3.87 10.26 2.27
CA ARG A 113 -2.70 10.64 1.47
C ARG A 113 -1.84 9.43 1.14
N PHE A 114 -1.03 9.59 0.11
CA PHE A 114 0.00 8.64 -0.29
C PHE A 114 1.38 9.30 -0.13
N LEU A 115 2.37 8.51 0.24
CA LEU A 115 3.77 8.91 0.35
C LEU A 115 4.64 7.92 -0.42
N ALA A 116 5.48 8.43 -1.30
CA ALA A 116 6.43 7.65 -2.07
C ALA A 116 7.77 8.39 -2.13
N GLY A 117 8.88 7.66 -2.10
CA GLY A 117 10.23 8.23 -2.25
C GLY A 117 10.91 8.73 -0.98
N GLY A 118 10.20 8.77 0.16
CA GLY A 118 10.73 9.19 1.46
C GLY A 118 10.33 10.60 1.83
#